data_AF-A0A9N9PHX1-F1
#
_entry.id   AF-A0A9N9PHX1-F1
#
_cell.length_a   1.000
_cell.length_b   1.000
_cell.length_c   1.000
_cell.angle_alpha   90.00
_cell.angle_beta   90.00
_cell.angle_gamma   90.00
#
_symmetry.space_group_name_H-M   'P 1'
#
loop_
_entity.id
_entity.type
_entity.pdbx_description
1 polymer ?
#
loop_
_entity_poly.entity_id
_entity_poly.type
_entity_poly.pdbx_seq_one_letter_code
_entity_poly.pdbx_strand_id
1 'polypeptide(L)'
;MTSTTQFTNQLSLEVKTSLLSWQDIKKSIIDILRAGNFYNKNRNKGFMDYYKKQLNELHKSEDQEQYIIIKARLLIPNEEIYDTKIKTFSNSYYKSEPKIRQAILNYFKLIYKIAK
;
A
#
# COMPACT_ATOMS: atom_id res chain seq x y z
N MET A 1 49.21 -4.34 0.42
CA MET A 1 48.27 -5.37 -0.09
C MET A 1 47.11 -5.43 0.89
N THR A 2 46.18 -4.50 0.78
CA THR A 2 44.88 -4.58 0.07
C THR A 2 43.84 -5.48 0.75
N SER A 3 43.02 -4.79 1.55
CA SER A 3 41.56 -4.87 1.59
C SER A 3 40.90 -6.20 1.96
N THR A 4 40.49 -6.32 3.23
CA THR A 4 39.45 -7.29 3.64
C THR A 4 38.58 -6.70 4.75
N THR A 5 37.90 -5.59 4.45
CA THR A 5 36.90 -5.01 5.38
C THR A 5 35.81 -4.22 4.66
N GLN A 6 35.34 -4.71 3.50
CA GLN A 6 34.21 -4.09 2.79
C GLN A 6 33.05 -5.05 2.47
N PHE A 7 33.22 -6.37 2.60
CA PHE A 7 32.21 -7.32 2.13
C PHE A 7 31.06 -7.59 3.12
N THR A 8 31.29 -7.44 4.42
CA THR A 8 30.30 -7.79 5.46
C THR A 8 29.27 -6.70 5.74
N ASN A 9 29.63 -5.42 5.51
CA ASN A 9 28.69 -4.30 5.71
C ASN A 9 27.71 -4.14 4.54
N GLN A 10 28.03 -4.63 3.33
CA GLN A 10 27.11 -4.61 2.20
C GLN A 10 26.02 -5.69 2.31
N LEU A 11 26.37 -6.93 2.69
CA LEU A 11 25.39 -8.01 2.85
C LEU A 11 24.44 -7.81 4.05
N SER A 12 24.89 -7.13 5.10
CA SER A 12 24.08 -6.85 6.29
C SER A 12 23.08 -5.71 6.06
N LEU A 13 23.35 -4.84 5.09
CA LEU A 13 22.44 -3.75 4.68
C LEU A 13 21.37 -4.26 3.70
N GLU A 14 21.73 -5.19 2.82
CA GLU A 14 20.81 -5.84 1.85
C GLU A 14 19.67 -6.62 2.52
N VAL A 15 19.86 -7.11 3.75
CA VAL A 15 18.88 -7.95 4.46
C VAL A 15 17.95 -7.16 5.40
N LYS A 16 18.20 -5.87 5.68
CA LYS A 16 17.47 -5.12 6.73
C LYS A 16 16.63 -3.93 6.27
N THR A 17 16.61 -3.62 4.99
CA THR A 17 15.70 -2.60 4.43
C THR A 17 15.15 -3.04 3.08
N SER A 18 14.29 -4.06 3.07
CA SER A 18 13.20 -4.08 2.09
C SER A 18 12.23 -2.94 2.45
N LEU A 19 12.70 -1.70 2.32
CA LEU A 19 11.90 -0.50 2.53
C LEU A 19 10.75 -0.61 1.54
N LEU A 20 9.53 -0.67 2.08
CA LEU A 20 8.33 -0.55 1.27
C LEU A 20 8.42 0.77 0.51
N SER A 21 8.47 0.66 -0.81
CA SER A 21 8.65 1.81 -1.70
C SER A 21 7.30 2.34 -2.14
N TRP A 22 7.30 3.55 -2.71
CA TRP A 22 6.13 4.10 -3.37
C TRP A 22 5.62 3.20 -4.51
N GLN A 23 6.51 2.40 -5.11
CA GLN A 23 6.15 1.45 -6.17
C GLN A 23 5.28 0.31 -5.66
N ASP A 24 5.51 -0.16 -4.43
CA ASP A 24 4.70 -1.20 -3.79
C ASP A 24 3.28 -0.69 -3.53
N ILE A 25 3.16 0.56 -3.08
CA ILE A 25 1.87 1.25 -2.90
C ILE A 25 1.17 1.45 -4.23
N LYS A 26 1.87 1.94 -5.27
CA LYS A 26 1.34 2.06 -6.63
C LYS A 26 0.79 0.74 -7.14
N LYS A 27 1.57 -0.34 -7.01
CA LYS A 27 1.18 -1.69 -7.44
C LYS A 27 -0.09 -2.14 -6.71
N SER A 28 -0.15 -1.94 -5.39
CA SER A 28 -1.31 -2.31 -4.61
C SER A 28 -2.58 -1.53 -5.00
N ILE A 29 -2.46 -0.24 -5.31
CA ILE A 29 -3.60 0.57 -5.82
C ILE A 29 -4.06 0.04 -7.18
N ILE A 30 -3.14 -0.32 -8.08
CA ILE A 30 -3.46 -0.92 -9.37
C ILE A 30 -4.18 -2.26 -9.20
N ASP A 31 -3.77 -3.10 -8.26
CA ASP A 31 -4.41 -4.38 -8.01
C ASP A 31 -5.84 -4.21 -7.47
N ILE A 32 -6.10 -3.18 -6.66
CA ILE A 32 -7.46 -2.79 -6.25
C ILE A 32 -8.29 -2.39 -7.47
N LEU A 33 -7.75 -1.55 -8.36
CA LEU A 33 -8.46 -1.11 -9.57
C LEU A 33 -8.76 -2.28 -10.51
N ARG A 34 -7.81 -3.22 -10.67
CA ARG A 34 -8.00 -4.46 -11.45
C ARG A 34 -9.10 -5.33 -10.85
N ALA A 35 -9.11 -5.49 -9.53
CA ALA A 35 -10.17 -6.22 -8.84
C ALA A 35 -11.53 -5.53 -9.00
N GLY A 36 -11.56 -4.19 -8.90
CA GLY A 36 -12.75 -3.38 -9.17
C GLY A 36 -13.32 -3.62 -10.57
N ASN A 37 -12.44 -3.60 -11.59
CA ASN A 37 -12.82 -3.88 -12.96
C ASN A 37 -13.36 -5.31 -13.14
N PHE A 38 -12.71 -6.30 -12.52
CA PHE A 38 -13.15 -7.70 -12.56
C PHE A 38 -14.59 -7.90 -12.06
N TYR A 39 -15.02 -7.14 -11.05
CA TYR A 39 -16.39 -7.19 -10.53
C TYR A 39 -17.32 -6.11 -11.13
N ASN A 40 -16.98 -5.52 -12.27
CA ASN A 40 -17.79 -4.48 -12.93
C ASN A 40 -18.12 -3.29 -12.01
N LYS A 41 -17.21 -2.91 -11.11
CA LYS A 41 -17.32 -1.69 -10.30
C LYS A 41 -17.07 -0.42 -11.11
N ASN A 42 -16.80 -0.51 -12.40
CA ASN A 42 -16.75 0.61 -13.33
C ASN A 42 -18.04 1.47 -13.31
N ARG A 43 -19.20 0.88 -12.96
CA ARG A 43 -20.46 1.62 -12.75
C ARG A 43 -20.57 2.31 -11.39
N ASN A 44 -19.77 1.89 -10.41
CA ASN A 44 -19.63 2.55 -9.12
C ASN A 44 -18.50 3.58 -9.20
N LYS A 45 -18.83 4.76 -9.74
CA LYS A 45 -17.89 5.87 -9.94
C LYS A 45 -17.08 6.17 -8.68
N GLY A 46 -17.73 6.20 -7.51
CA GLY A 46 -17.07 6.50 -6.24
C GLY A 46 -15.88 5.58 -5.91
N PHE A 47 -16.01 4.27 -6.10
CA PHE A 47 -14.93 3.33 -5.81
C PHE A 47 -13.73 3.50 -6.75
N MET A 48 -13.97 3.47 -8.06
CA MET A 48 -12.87 3.53 -9.04
C MET A 48 -12.22 4.92 -9.03
N ASP A 49 -13.00 5.98 -8.90
CA ASP A 49 -12.50 7.36 -8.91
C ASP A 49 -11.64 7.64 -7.67
N TYR A 50 -12.00 7.08 -6.51
CA TYR A 50 -11.19 7.20 -5.29
C TYR A 50 -9.77 6.67 -5.50
N TYR A 51 -9.63 5.43 -5.97
CA TYR A 51 -8.30 4.82 -6.15
C TYR A 51 -7.53 5.40 -7.34
N LYS A 52 -8.22 5.80 -8.42
CA LYS A 52 -7.60 6.56 -9.52
C LYS A 52 -7.06 7.91 -9.06
N LYS A 53 -7.81 8.61 -8.20
CA LYS A 53 -7.38 9.88 -7.61
C LYS A 53 -6.11 9.69 -6.79
N GLN A 54 -6.06 8.67 -5.93
CA GLN A 54 -4.84 8.37 -5.16
C GLN A 54 -3.65 8.05 -6.05
N LEU A 55 -3.84 7.27 -7.12
CA LEU A 55 -2.76 6.97 -8.07
C LEU A 55 -2.25 8.23 -8.77
N ASN A 56 -3.17 9.12 -9.17
CA ASN A 56 -2.83 10.38 -9.81
C ASN A 56 -2.10 11.34 -8.86
N GLU A 57 -2.57 11.46 -7.61
CA GLU A 57 -1.89 12.27 -6.59
C GLU A 57 -0.47 11.73 -6.32
N LEU A 58 -0.30 10.41 -6.23
CA LEU A 58 1.01 9.77 -6.07
C LEU A 58 1.94 10.04 -7.27
N HIS A 59 1.44 10.07 -8.50
CA HIS A 59 2.28 10.39 -9.67
C HIS A 59 2.65 11.87 -9.75
N LYS A 60 1.84 12.75 -9.17
CA LYS A 60 2.02 14.20 -9.19
C LYS A 60 2.81 14.74 -7.99
N SER A 61 3.03 13.94 -6.96
CA SER A 61 3.81 14.37 -5.80
C SER A 61 5.27 14.59 -6.20
N GLU A 62 5.85 15.69 -5.76
CA GLU A 62 7.27 16.02 -5.97
C GLU A 62 8.19 14.95 -5.38
N ASP A 63 7.82 14.45 -4.19
CA ASP A 63 8.49 13.33 -3.53
C ASP A 63 7.46 12.24 -3.22
N GLN A 64 7.56 11.13 -3.95
CA GLN A 64 6.64 10.00 -3.85
C GLN A 64 6.83 9.21 -2.55
N GLU A 65 8.07 9.14 -2.04
CA GLU A 65 8.37 8.43 -0.80
C GLU A 65 7.83 9.23 0.40
N GLN A 66 8.07 10.54 0.43
CA GLN A 66 7.47 11.39 1.48
C GLN A 66 5.94 11.41 1.40
N TYR A 67 5.38 11.47 0.19
CA TYR A 67 3.94 11.44 0.00
C TYR A 67 3.29 10.18 0.60
N ILE A 68 3.83 8.98 0.34
CA ILE A 68 3.25 7.75 0.89
C ILE A 68 3.40 7.68 2.41
N ILE A 69 4.49 8.21 2.99
CA ILE A 69 4.69 8.24 4.45
C ILE A 69 3.62 9.13 5.11
N ILE A 70 3.43 10.34 4.58
CA ILE A 70 2.42 11.29 5.08
C ILE A 70 1.03 10.69 4.94
N LYS A 71 0.69 10.16 3.76
CA LYS A 71 -0.62 9.52 3.54
C LYS A 71 -0.84 8.32 4.43
N ALA A 72 0.19 7.52 4.69
CA ALA A 72 0.10 6.35 5.53
C ALA A 72 -0.25 6.73 6.97
N ARG A 73 0.45 7.72 7.53
CA ARG A 73 0.17 8.24 8.88
C ARG A 73 -1.20 8.90 8.98
N LEU A 74 -1.67 9.56 7.93
CA LEU A 74 -3.04 10.11 7.90
C LEU A 74 -4.12 9.04 7.82
N LEU A 75 -3.89 7.98 7.04
CA LEU A 75 -4.88 6.93 6.81
C LEU A 75 -4.94 5.93 7.98
N ILE A 76 -3.79 5.63 8.58
CA ILE A 76 -3.62 4.66 9.65
C ILE A 76 -2.68 5.28 10.71
N PRO A 77 -3.20 6.19 11.54
CA PRO A 77 -2.38 6.91 12.52
C PRO A 77 -1.92 6.04 13.69
N ASN A 78 -2.61 4.94 13.97
CA ASN A 78 -2.30 4.02 15.06
C ASN A 78 -2.83 2.60 14.78
N GLU A 79 -2.49 1.67 15.67
CA GLU A 79 -2.86 0.26 15.58
C GLU A 79 -4.37 0.02 15.71
N GLU A 80 -5.07 0.78 16.55
CA GLU A 80 -6.53 0.65 16.72
C GLU A 80 -7.29 0.95 15.40
N ILE A 81 -6.87 1.99 14.67
CA ILE A 81 -7.45 2.33 13.37
C ILE A 81 -7.13 1.25 12.33
N TYR A 82 -5.92 0.70 12.35
CA TYR A 82 -5.54 -0.42 11.50
C TYR A 82 -6.46 -1.63 11.74
N ASP A 83 -6.59 -2.07 12.99
CA ASP A 83 -7.37 -3.24 13.36
C ASP A 83 -8.85 -3.06 13.01
N THR A 84 -9.39 -1.86 13.25
CA THR A 84 -10.76 -1.50 12.87
C THR A 84 -10.98 -1.62 11.35
N LYS A 85 -10.05 -1.11 10.53
CA LYS A 85 -10.13 -1.23 9.07
C LYS A 85 -10.02 -2.69 8.64
N ILE A 86 -9.05 -3.45 9.16
CA ILE A 86 -8.90 -4.87 8.82
C ILE A 86 -10.17 -5.65 9.17
N LYS A 87 -10.73 -5.48 10.37
CA LYS A 87 -11.96 -6.15 10.80
C LYS A 87 -13.15 -5.78 9.92
N THR A 88 -13.33 -4.48 9.63
CA THR A 88 -14.42 -3.99 8.77
C THR A 88 -14.36 -4.62 7.39
N PHE A 89 -13.21 -4.56 6.72
CA PHE A 89 -13.08 -5.08 5.36
C PHE A 89 -13.03 -6.60 5.30
N SER A 90 -12.55 -7.27 6.35
CA SER A 90 -12.59 -8.73 6.44
C SER A 90 -14.02 -9.26 6.55
N ASN A 91 -14.91 -8.56 7.26
CA ASN A 91 -16.22 -9.09 7.65
C ASN A 91 -17.43 -8.56 6.88
N SER A 92 -17.38 -7.39 6.21
CA SER A 92 -18.63 -6.76 5.76
C SER A 92 -18.68 -6.36 4.28
N TYR A 93 -17.80 -5.47 3.82
CA TYR A 93 -18.15 -4.64 2.66
C TYR A 93 -18.04 -5.34 1.29
N TYR A 94 -17.16 -6.34 1.19
CA TYR A 94 -16.84 -7.06 -0.06
C TYR A 94 -16.87 -8.58 0.16
N LYS A 95 -17.81 -9.08 0.96
CA LYS A 95 -17.91 -10.51 1.28
C LYS A 95 -18.06 -11.38 0.02
N SER A 96 -18.89 -10.95 -0.93
CA SER A 96 -19.11 -11.58 -2.24
C SER A 96 -18.02 -11.26 -3.27
N GLU A 97 -17.08 -10.36 -2.96
CA GLU A 97 -16.07 -9.85 -3.89
C GLU A 97 -14.64 -10.09 -3.33
N PRO A 98 -14.24 -11.37 -3.13
CA PRO A 98 -13.01 -11.72 -2.41
C PRO A 98 -11.74 -11.11 -3.01
N LYS A 99 -11.65 -10.86 -4.32
CA LYS A 99 -10.45 -10.23 -4.90
C LYS A 99 -10.33 -8.75 -4.51
N ILE A 100 -11.45 -8.00 -4.45
CA ILE A 100 -11.43 -6.61 -3.98
C ILE A 100 -11.06 -6.59 -2.51
N ARG A 101 -11.70 -7.46 -1.71
CA ARG A 101 -11.40 -7.59 -0.29
C ARG A 101 -9.91 -7.85 -0.05
N GLN A 102 -9.34 -8.85 -0.74
CA GLN A 102 -7.93 -9.20 -0.58
C GLN A 102 -7.00 -8.07 -1.00
N ALA A 103 -7.29 -7.39 -2.12
CA ALA A 103 -6.48 -6.28 -2.60
C ALA A 103 -6.47 -5.09 -1.59
N ILE A 104 -7.62 -4.77 -1.00
CA ILE A 104 -7.73 -3.71 0.01
C ILE A 104 -7.03 -4.09 1.31
N LEU A 105 -7.18 -5.33 1.78
CA LEU A 105 -6.48 -5.80 2.98
C LEU A 105 -4.96 -5.80 2.80
N ASN A 106 -4.48 -6.19 1.62
CA ASN A 106 -3.06 -6.10 1.30
C ASN A 106 -2.58 -4.65 1.28
N TYR A 107 -3.34 -3.74 0.69
CA TYR A 107 -3.05 -2.31 0.71
C TYR A 107 -2.93 -1.76 2.13
N PHE A 108 -3.88 -2.04 3.02
CA PHE A 108 -3.80 -1.56 4.41
C PHE A 108 -2.61 -2.14 5.18
N LYS A 109 -2.22 -3.39 4.92
CA LYS A 109 -1.00 -3.97 5.50
C LYS A 109 0.24 -3.22 5.07
N LEU A 110 0.34 -2.83 3.79
CA LEU A 110 1.48 -2.06 3.28
C LEU A 110 1.50 -0.66 3.91
N ILE A 111 0.36 0.02 3.93
CA ILE A 111 0.23 1.35 4.53
C ILE A 111 0.61 1.33 6.02
N TYR A 112 0.14 0.35 6.78
CA TYR A 112 0.45 0.24 8.21
C TYR A 112 1.94 0.04 8.47
N LYS A 113 2.63 -0.75 7.63
CA LYS A 113 4.07 -0.94 7.71
C LYS A 113 4.87 0.32 7.37
N ILE A 114 4.34 1.20 6.54
CA ILE A 114 4.95 2.51 6.23
C ILE A 114 4.68 3.53 7.36
N ALA A 115 3.53 3.43 8.02
CA ALA A 115 3.13 4.36 9.08
C ALA A 115 3.91 4.15 10.38
N LYS A 116 4.31 2.90 10.68
CA LYS A 116 5.14 2.50 11.82
C LYS A 116 6.60 2.92 11.63
#